data_AF-A0A662RTN5-F1
#
_entry.id   AF-A0A662RTN5-F1
#
_cell.length_a   1.000
_cell.length_b   1.000
_cell.length_c   1.000
_cell.angle_alpha   90.00
_cell.angle_beta   90.00
_cell.angle_gamma   90.00
#
_symmetry.space_group_name_H-M   'P 1'
#
loop_
_entity.id
_entity.type
_entity.pdbx_description
1 polymer ?
#
loop_
_entity_poly.entity_id
_entity_poly.type
_entity_poly.pdbx_seq_one_letter_code
_entity_poly.pdbx_strand_id
1 'polypeptide(L)'
;MSHRRVSVPRVPLRLSLRHRRRRVAVIVDGPNMLRKELGVDLEEISKVASDLGNVRVKVVVLDRKAPEKLVEAVMNAGYKALISPGKPEVDFTIAAMDTIHDDKIDALALATRS
;
A
#
# COMPACT_ATOMS: atom_id res chain seq x y z
N MET A 1 -29.59 -12.06 -23.93
CA MET A 1 -28.85 -12.46 -22.72
C MET A 1 -28.64 -11.24 -21.83
N SER A 2 -29.40 -11.13 -20.73
CA SER A 2 -29.38 -9.96 -19.83
C SER A 2 -28.26 -10.11 -18.79
N HIS A 3 -27.27 -9.21 -18.81
CA HIS A 3 -26.22 -9.17 -17.80
C HIS A 3 -26.78 -8.55 -16.51
N ARG A 4 -26.94 -9.36 -15.45
CA ARG A 4 -27.22 -8.86 -14.10
C ARG A 4 -26.01 -8.04 -13.64
N ARG A 5 -26.20 -6.74 -13.42
CA ARG A 5 -25.25 -5.92 -12.66
C ARG A 5 -25.24 -6.44 -11.23
N VAL A 6 -24.10 -6.96 -10.79
CA VAL A 6 -23.86 -7.30 -9.39
C VAL A 6 -23.79 -5.97 -8.62
N SER A 7 -24.74 -5.75 -7.71
CA SER A 7 -24.73 -4.58 -6.84
C SER A 7 -23.64 -4.75 -5.79
N VAL A 8 -22.55 -4.00 -5.92
CA VAL A 8 -21.56 -3.89 -4.85
C VAL A 8 -22.22 -3.13 -3.69
N PRO A 9 -22.33 -3.72 -2.49
CA PRO A 9 -22.94 -3.03 -1.36
C PRO A 9 -22.12 -1.78 -1.04
N ARG A 10 -22.78 -0.62 -1.06
CA ARG A 10 -22.17 0.64 -0.61
C ARG A 10 -22.05 0.57 0.91
N VAL A 11 -20.84 0.29 1.39
CA VAL A 11 -20.52 0.41 2.82
C VAL A 11 -20.77 1.87 3.22
N PRO A 12 -21.65 2.15 4.19
CA PRO A 12 -21.90 3.51 4.61
C PRO A 12 -20.61 4.07 5.21
N LEU A 13 -20.03 5.07 4.53
CA LEU A 13 -18.95 5.89 5.08
C LEU A 13 -19.50 6.60 6.31
N ARG A 14 -19.30 6.00 7.47
CA ARG A 14 -19.63 6.56 8.78
C ARG A 14 -18.66 7.72 9.04
N LEU A 15 -18.92 8.87 8.43
CA LEU A 15 -18.22 10.14 8.68
C LEU A 15 -18.70 10.71 10.03
N SER A 16 -18.41 9.99 11.10
CA SER A 16 -18.49 10.51 12.46
C SER A 16 -17.33 9.96 13.25
N LEU A 17 -16.17 10.62 13.14
CA LEU A 17 -15.09 10.49 14.12
C LEU A 17 -14.58 11.88 14.43
N ARG A 18 -15.04 12.40 15.57
CA ARG A 18 -14.39 13.52 16.23
C ARG A 18 -12.91 13.13 16.51
N HIS A 19 -11.98 13.96 16.01
CA HIS A 19 -10.60 14.17 16.50
C HIS A 19 -9.55 13.03 16.53
N ARG A 20 -9.79 11.81 16.03
CA ARG A 20 -8.70 10.82 15.87
C ARG A 20 -8.10 10.87 14.46
N ARG A 21 -6.78 11.12 14.35
CA ARG A 21 -6.03 10.95 13.09
C ARG A 21 -6.23 9.52 12.59
N ARG A 22 -6.61 9.35 11.31
CA ARG A 22 -6.85 8.04 10.69
C ARG A 22 -5.63 7.16 10.82
N ARG A 23 -5.79 5.85 11.00
CA ARG A 23 -4.70 4.88 10.96
C ARG A 23 -4.50 4.48 9.51
N VAL A 24 -3.38 4.88 8.92
CA VAL A 24 -3.12 4.74 7.49
C VAL A 24 -2.18 3.57 7.25
N ALA A 25 -2.49 2.74 6.26
CA ALA A 25 -1.55 1.79 5.71
C ALA A 25 -1.04 2.26 4.35
N VAL A 26 0.25 2.10 4.11
CA VAL A 26 0.90 2.42 2.83
C VAL A 26 1.39 1.11 2.22
N ILE A 27 0.89 0.80 1.03
CA ILE A 27 1.34 -0.35 0.24
C ILE A 27 1.91 0.19 -1.08
N VAL A 28 3.17 -0.17 -1.35
CA VAL A 28 3.93 0.32 -2.52
C VAL A 28 4.21 -0.84 -3.47
N ASP A 29 3.93 -0.60 -4.74
CA ASP A 29 4.27 -1.46 -5.86
C ASP A 29 5.72 -1.22 -6.27
N GLY A 30 6.64 -2.02 -5.71
CA GLY A 30 8.08 -1.83 -5.87
C GLY A 30 8.56 -1.83 -7.32
N PRO A 31 8.22 -2.83 -8.16
CA PRO A 31 8.64 -2.87 -9.56
C PRO A 31 8.26 -1.64 -10.38
N ASN A 32 7.13 -1.02 -10.08
CA ASN A 32 6.65 0.14 -10.83
C ASN A 32 7.09 1.47 -10.21
N MET A 33 7.25 1.55 -8.89
CA MET A 33 7.61 2.79 -8.20
C MET A 33 9.11 2.99 -8.01
N LEU A 34 9.89 1.93 -7.77
CA LEU A 34 11.32 2.02 -7.42
C LEU A 34 12.25 1.93 -8.62
N ARG A 35 11.74 2.27 -9.80
CA ARG A 35 12.57 2.39 -11.01
C ARG A 35 13.46 3.63 -10.89
N LYS A 36 14.73 3.47 -11.23
CA LYS A 36 15.76 4.52 -11.00
C LYS A 36 15.39 5.84 -11.69
N GLU A 37 14.81 5.77 -12.87
CA GLU A 37 14.37 6.92 -13.67
C GLU A 37 13.25 7.73 -13.01
N LEU A 38 12.52 7.15 -12.06
CA LEU A 38 11.45 7.85 -11.34
C LEU A 38 11.98 8.62 -10.13
N GLY A 39 13.15 8.26 -9.60
CA GLY A 39 13.76 8.93 -8.45
C GLY A 39 12.87 8.99 -7.21
N VAL A 40 11.98 8.00 -7.03
CA VAL A 40 10.97 8.00 -5.96
C VAL A 40 11.62 7.79 -4.61
N ASP A 41 11.29 8.66 -3.66
CA ASP A 41 11.66 8.54 -2.25
C ASP A 41 10.51 7.92 -1.44
N LEU A 42 10.79 6.80 -0.78
CA LEU A 42 9.85 6.10 0.09
C LEU A 42 9.49 6.89 1.35
N GLU A 43 10.40 7.73 1.83
CA GLU A 43 10.15 8.63 2.97
C GLU A 43 9.18 9.74 2.58
N GLU A 44 9.29 10.28 1.36
CA GLU A 44 8.34 11.26 0.82
C GLU A 44 6.93 10.67 0.68
N ILE A 45 6.80 9.42 0.21
CA ILE A 45 5.51 8.71 0.19
C ILE A 45 4.93 8.62 1.61
N SER A 46 5.75 8.30 2.61
CA SER A 46 5.30 8.23 4.02
C SER A 46 4.85 9.60 4.53
N LYS A 47 5.56 10.66 4.14
CA LYS A 47 5.24 12.04 4.52
C LYS A 47 3.90 12.47 3.96
N VAL A 48 3.66 12.26 2.67
CA VAL A 48 2.37 12.54 2.02
C VAL A 48 1.24 11.71 2.64
N ALA A 49 1.47 10.43 2.91
CA ALA A 49 0.48 9.58 3.58
C ALA A 49 0.18 10.04 5.03
N SER A 50 1.13 10.69 5.70
CA SER A 50 0.97 11.18 7.08
C SER A 50 0.02 12.39 7.19
N ASP A 51 -0.25 13.06 6.07
CA ASP A 51 -1.26 14.12 5.99
C ASP A 51 -2.69 13.54 6.09
N LEU A 52 -2.88 12.27 5.69
CA LEU A 52 -4.15 11.55 5.83
C LEU A 52 -4.39 11.06 7.26
N GLY A 53 -3.32 10.81 8.03
CA GLY A 53 -3.39 10.30 9.39
C GLY A 53 -2.07 9.69 9.90
N ASN A 54 -2.13 8.90 10.96
CA ASN A 54 -0.97 8.21 11.51
C ASN A 54 -0.67 6.96 10.67
N VAL A 55 0.47 6.94 9.97
CA VAL A 55 0.94 5.76 9.24
C VAL A 55 1.30 4.65 10.22
N ARG A 56 0.59 3.51 10.14
CA ARG A 56 0.75 2.34 11.02
C ARG A 56 1.41 1.16 10.33
N VAL A 57 1.15 1.01 9.03
CA VAL A 57 1.65 -0.09 8.21
C VAL A 57 2.34 0.51 7.00
N LYS A 58 3.52 -0.01 6.67
CA LYS A 58 4.35 0.38 5.53
C LYS A 58 4.90 -0.88 4.89
N VAL A 59 4.45 -1.21 3.69
CA VAL A 59 4.90 -2.41 2.94
C VAL A 59 5.29 -2.01 1.53
N VAL A 60 6.43 -2.51 1.07
CA VAL A 60 6.81 -2.49 -0.35
C VAL A 60 6.81 -3.92 -0.85
N VAL A 61 6.06 -4.20 -1.90
CA VAL A 61 6.11 -5.47 -2.60
C VAL A 61 7.21 -5.43 -3.65
N LEU A 62 8.14 -6.37 -3.59
CA LEU A 62 9.30 -6.43 -4.46
C LEU A 62 9.27 -7.71 -5.31
N ASP A 63 9.90 -7.65 -6.48
CA ASP A 63 10.17 -8.85 -7.28
C ASP A 63 11.17 -9.77 -6.55
N ARG A 64 11.05 -11.09 -6.75
CA ARG A 64 11.99 -12.08 -6.20
C ARG A 64 13.46 -11.84 -6.57
N LYS A 65 13.69 -11.15 -7.69
CA LYS A 65 15.02 -10.79 -8.21
C LYS A 65 15.50 -9.44 -7.68
N ALA A 66 14.75 -8.78 -6.79
CA ALA A 66 15.17 -7.54 -6.18
C ALA A 66 16.55 -7.75 -5.51
N PRO A 67 17.53 -6.89 -5.84
CA PRO A 67 18.85 -7.02 -5.26
C PRO A 67 18.79 -6.77 -3.75
N GLU A 68 19.64 -7.44 -2.99
CA GLU A 68 19.68 -7.33 -1.53
C GLU A 68 19.78 -5.87 -1.04
N LYS A 69 20.60 -5.06 -1.70
CA LYS A 69 20.72 -3.61 -1.40
C LYS A 69 19.41 -2.84 -1.53
N LEU A 70 18.52 -3.23 -2.44
CA LEU A 70 17.20 -2.62 -2.58
C LEU A 70 16.29 -3.02 -1.41
N VAL A 71 16.35 -4.29 -1.00
CA VAL A 71 15.62 -4.80 0.18
C VAL A 71 16.08 -4.05 1.43
N GLU A 72 17.39 -3.88 1.62
CA GLU A 72 17.97 -3.08 2.70
C GLU A 72 17.51 -1.62 2.65
N ALA A 73 17.54 -0.98 1.48
CA ALA A 73 17.10 0.41 1.33
C ALA A 73 15.62 0.59 1.70
N VAL A 74 14.76 -0.35 1.30
CA VAL A 74 13.34 -0.39 1.68
C VAL A 74 13.19 -0.50 3.20
N MET A 75 13.94 -1.41 3.83
CA MET A 75 13.91 -1.61 5.28
C MET A 75 14.44 -0.38 6.05
N ASN A 76 15.48 0.27 5.54
CA ASN A 76 16.04 1.49 6.12
C ASN A 76 15.08 2.68 6.05
N ALA A 77 14.27 2.78 4.98
CA ALA A 77 13.14 3.71 4.90
C ALA A 77 11.97 3.34 5.85
N GLY A 78 12.13 2.28 6.64
CA GLY A 78 11.18 1.80 7.64
C GLY A 78 10.00 1.04 7.04
N TYR A 79 10.12 0.51 5.83
CA TYR A 79 9.09 -0.34 5.23
C TYR A 79 9.42 -1.82 5.45
N LYS A 80 8.38 -2.64 5.58
CA LYS A 80 8.53 -4.09 5.39
C LYS A 80 8.73 -4.38 3.91
N ALA A 81 9.84 -5.01 3.56
CA ALA A 81 10.04 -5.57 2.23
C ALA A 81 9.31 -6.93 2.12
N LEU A 82 8.29 -7.01 1.28
CA LEU A 82 7.59 -8.25 0.94
C LEU A 82 8.12 -8.76 -0.39
N ILE A 83 8.90 -9.83 -0.37
CA ILE A 83 9.43 -10.45 -1.59
C ILE A 83 8.36 -11.35 -2.19
N SER A 84 7.89 -11.01 -3.39
CA SER A 84 6.89 -11.80 -4.11
C SER A 84 7.49 -13.08 -4.67
N PRO A 85 7.03 -14.28 -4.27
CA PRO A 85 7.44 -15.54 -4.88
C PRO A 85 6.76 -15.78 -6.24
N GLY A 86 5.91 -14.85 -6.69
CA GLY A 86 5.04 -14.97 -7.86
C GLY A 86 5.15 -13.75 -8.78
N LYS A 87 3.99 -13.20 -9.12
CA LYS A 87 3.83 -11.90 -9.81
C LYS A 87 3.64 -10.82 -8.74
N PRO A 88 4.50 -9.79 -8.66
CA PRO A 88 4.41 -8.75 -7.64
C PRO A 88 3.04 -8.06 -7.54
N GLU A 89 2.34 -7.87 -8.65
CA GLU A 89 1.03 -7.21 -8.68
C GLU A 89 -0.04 -8.02 -7.93
N VAL A 90 0.09 -9.35 -7.93
CA VAL A 90 -0.79 -10.26 -7.18
C VAL A 90 -0.55 -10.10 -5.68
N ASP A 91 0.70 -10.13 -5.23
CA ASP A 91 1.02 -9.98 -3.81
C ASP A 91 0.79 -8.55 -3.31
N PHE A 92 0.96 -7.55 -4.15
CA PHE A 92 0.54 -6.17 -3.88
C PHE A 92 -0.97 -6.09 -3.64
N THR A 93 -1.76 -6.75 -4.49
CA THR A 93 -3.22 -6.80 -4.34
C THR A 93 -3.62 -7.56 -3.08
N ILE A 94 -2.98 -8.69 -2.78
CA ILE A 94 -3.23 -9.46 -1.56
C ILE A 94 -2.89 -8.62 -0.33
N ALA A 95 -1.70 -8.00 -0.28
CA ALA A 95 -1.30 -7.15 0.83
C ALA A 95 -2.27 -5.98 1.05
N ALA A 96 -2.74 -5.35 -0.03
CA ALA A 96 -3.76 -4.31 0.04
C ALA A 96 -5.09 -4.83 0.61
N MET A 97 -5.58 -5.98 0.14
CA MET A 97 -6.84 -6.56 0.58
C MET A 97 -6.79 -7.06 2.02
N ASP A 98 -5.72 -7.74 2.42
CA ASP A 98 -5.49 -8.17 3.80
C ASP A 98 -5.49 -6.98 4.76
N THR A 99 -4.89 -5.87 4.33
CA THR A 99 -4.82 -4.62 5.10
C THR A 99 -6.19 -3.96 5.26
N ILE A 100 -7.06 -4.01 4.25
CA ILE A 100 -8.42 -3.45 4.33
C ILE A 100 -9.28 -4.21 5.36
N HIS A 101 -9.01 -5.49 5.57
CA HIS A 101 -9.70 -6.31 6.56
C HIS A 101 -9.19 -6.12 8.00
N ASP A 102 -8.09 -5.39 8.19
CA ASP A 102 -7.56 -5.05 9.52
C ASP A 102 -8.39 -3.91 10.15
N ASP A 103 -9.09 -4.21 11.24
CA ASP A 103 -9.90 -3.25 12.01
C ASP A 103 -9.06 -2.11 12.65
N LYS A 104 -7.73 -2.24 12.59
CA LYS A 104 -6.77 -1.21 13.01
C LYS A 104 -6.41 -0.22 11.92
N ILE A 105 -6.90 -0.40 10.68
CA ILE A 105 -6.64 0.50 9.56
C ILE A 105 -7.94 1.21 9.16
N ASP A 106 -7.86 2.53 9.04
CA ASP A 106 -8.99 3.40 8.65
C ASP A 106 -8.87 3.88 7.19
N ALA A 107 -7.67 3.82 6.61
CA ALA A 107 -7.39 4.26 5.26
C ALA A 107 -6.21 3.50 4.63
N LEU A 108 -6.31 3.24 3.33
CA LEU A 108 -5.28 2.61 2.53
C LEU A 108 -4.73 3.61 1.51
N ALA A 109 -3.42 3.84 1.53
CA ALA A 109 -2.68 4.57 0.52
C ALA A 109 -1.92 3.58 -0.37
N LEU A 110 -2.25 3.59 -1.66
CA LEU A 110 -1.63 2.75 -2.67
C LEU A 110 -0.67 3.60 -3.51
N ALA A 111 0.60 3.24 -3.52
CA ALA A 111 1.61 3.86 -4.39
C ALA A 111 1.94 2.88 -5.52
N THR A 112 1.43 3.18 -6.71
CA THR A 112 1.64 2.37 -7.92
C THR A 112 1.64 3.26 -9.15
N ARG A 113 2.16 2.74 -10.27
CA ARG A 113 2.27 3.41 -11.57
C ARG A 113 2.09 2.37 -12.67
N SER A 114 1.47 2.78 -13.79
CA SER A 114 1.33 1.98 -15.02
C SER A 114 2.53 2.12 -15.94
#